data_AF-A0A1I6T7J0-F1
#
_entry.id   AF-A0A1I6T7J0-F1
#
_cell.length_a   1.000
_cell.length_b   1.000
_cell.length_c   1.000
_cell.angle_alpha   90.00
_cell.angle_beta   90.00
_cell.angle_gamma   90.00
#
_symmetry.space_group_name_H-M   'P 1'
#
loop_
_entity.id
_entity.type
_entity.pdbx_description
1 polymer ?
#
loop_
_entity_poly.entity_id
_entity_poly.type
_entity_poly.pdbx_seq_one_letter_code
_entity_poly.pdbx_strand_id
1 'polypeptide(L)'
;MDIRNLSEVTSIQRQEKQVTIKNLRAGDIYTESYDYLILSPGAKPIVPDIPGLSESRNVFTLRNIPDTDRIKQYIEKEKPKEAVVVGGGFIGLEMASIVHSHLMEQGVRLILEDGVRAFHDGGSRIELSSGLLVSTDMTLLSIGVRPENVLAVEAGLHVNERGITAAFPIDMVCDKA
;
A
#
# COMPACT_ATOMS: atom_id res chain seq x y z
N MET A 1 -9.46 -18.45 -20.67
CA MET A 1 -8.73 -17.81 -19.56
C MET A 1 -9.46 -18.19 -18.29
N ASP A 2 -8.79 -18.92 -17.39
CA ASP A 2 -9.35 -19.28 -16.07
C ASP A 2 -8.95 -18.19 -15.08
N ILE A 3 -9.94 -17.55 -14.42
CA ILE A 3 -9.72 -16.44 -13.49
C ILE A 3 -10.23 -16.86 -12.13
N ARG A 4 -9.32 -16.93 -11.15
CA ARG A 4 -9.63 -17.37 -9.78
C ARG A 4 -9.53 -16.21 -8.80
N ASN A 5 -10.62 -15.47 -8.66
CA ASN A 5 -10.72 -14.41 -7.66
C ASN A 5 -10.71 -14.98 -6.24
N LEU A 6 -10.34 -14.16 -5.25
CA LEU A 6 -10.26 -14.57 -3.85
C LEU A 6 -9.35 -15.80 -3.65
N SER A 7 -8.34 -15.95 -4.50
CA SER A 7 -7.32 -16.99 -4.42
C SER A 7 -5.97 -16.30 -4.24
N GLU A 8 -5.31 -16.56 -3.12
CA GLU A 8 -4.02 -15.97 -2.79
C GLU A 8 -2.92 -17.01 -2.95
N VAL A 9 -1.92 -16.73 -3.77
CA VAL A 9 -0.72 -17.57 -3.86
C VAL A 9 0.11 -17.33 -2.60
N THR A 10 0.41 -18.39 -1.86
CA THR A 10 1.13 -18.31 -0.57
C THR A 10 2.56 -18.82 -0.65
N SER A 11 2.90 -19.65 -1.64
CA SER A 11 4.26 -20.17 -1.83
C SER A 11 4.49 -20.63 -3.27
N ILE A 12 5.76 -20.63 -3.70
CA ILE A 12 6.20 -21.07 -5.03
C ILE A 12 7.26 -22.16 -4.86
N GLN A 13 6.95 -23.37 -5.31
CA GLN A 13 7.86 -24.51 -5.35
C GLN A 13 8.50 -24.63 -6.74
N ARG A 14 9.64 -23.96 -6.95
CA ARG A 14 10.29 -23.86 -8.27
C ARG A 14 10.75 -25.20 -8.83
N GLN A 15 11.30 -26.09 -7.99
CA GLN A 15 11.81 -27.39 -8.41
C GLN A 15 10.69 -28.30 -8.92
N GLU A 16 9.52 -28.21 -8.29
CA GLU A 16 8.32 -29.00 -8.63
C GLU A 16 7.43 -28.31 -9.66
N LYS A 17 7.77 -27.06 -10.04
CA LYS A 17 6.95 -26.17 -10.87
C LYS A 17 5.50 -26.06 -10.39
N GLN A 18 5.33 -25.82 -9.09
CA GLN A 18 4.03 -25.70 -8.45
C GLN A 18 3.91 -24.43 -7.62
N VAL A 19 2.69 -23.92 -7.48
CA VAL A 19 2.34 -22.87 -6.53
C VAL A 19 1.32 -23.40 -5.54
N THR A 20 1.47 -22.99 -4.28
CA THR A 20 0.46 -23.22 -3.24
C THR A 20 -0.51 -22.05 -3.23
N ILE A 21 -1.81 -22.35 -3.29
CA ILE A 21 -2.88 -21.36 -3.37
C ILE A 21 -3.82 -21.57 -2.19
N LYS A 22 -4.13 -20.49 -1.48
CA LYS A 22 -5.17 -20.44 -0.47
C LYS A 22 -6.42 -19.81 -1.06
N ASN A 23 -7.53 -20.54 -1.02
CA ASN A 23 -8.84 -20.01 -1.37
C ASN A 23 -9.39 -19.23 -0.18
N LEU A 24 -9.55 -17.92 -0.32
CA LEU A 24 -10.04 -17.04 0.74
C LEU A 24 -11.55 -17.16 0.95
N ARG A 25 -12.29 -17.75 0.01
CA ARG A 25 -13.74 -17.99 0.14
C ARG A 25 -14.03 -19.26 0.93
N ALA A 26 -13.39 -20.37 0.56
CA ALA A 26 -13.64 -21.69 1.16
C ALA A 26 -12.66 -22.03 2.30
N GLY A 27 -11.52 -21.33 2.37
CA GLY A 27 -10.51 -21.51 3.41
C GLY A 27 -9.54 -22.69 3.16
N ASP A 28 -9.74 -23.45 2.09
CA ASP A 28 -8.91 -24.57 1.70
C ASP A 28 -7.63 -24.12 0.98
N ILE A 29 -6.64 -25.03 0.97
CA ILE A 29 -5.34 -24.84 0.35
C ILE A 29 -5.15 -25.97 -0.66
N TYR A 30 -4.70 -25.61 -1.87
CA TYR A 30 -4.42 -26.56 -2.93
C TYR A 30 -3.16 -26.13 -3.70
N THR A 31 -2.63 -27.03 -4.53
CA THR A 31 -1.49 -26.75 -5.40
C THR A 31 -1.89 -26.71 -6.86
N GLU A 32 -1.20 -25.90 -7.65
CA GLU A 32 -1.34 -25.83 -9.10
C GLU A 32 0.01 -25.87 -9.77
N SER A 33 0.12 -26.67 -10.82
CA SER A 33 1.33 -26.78 -11.64
C SER A 33 1.38 -25.71 -12.72
N TYR A 34 2.58 -25.28 -13.09
CA TYR A 34 2.78 -24.30 -14.16
C TYR A 34 3.96 -24.66 -15.06
N ASP A 35 3.88 -24.29 -16.33
CA ASP A 35 5.05 -24.33 -17.23
C ASP A 35 5.88 -23.05 -17.11
N TYR A 36 5.18 -21.91 -17.08
CA TYR A 36 5.72 -20.57 -16.87
C TYR A 36 4.89 -19.84 -15.82
N LEU A 37 5.54 -19.08 -14.95
CA LEU A 37 4.89 -18.30 -13.89
C LEU A 37 5.27 -16.82 -14.03
N ILE A 38 4.27 -15.96 -14.08
CA ILE A 38 4.43 -14.50 -14.10
C ILE A 38 4.04 -13.95 -12.73
N LEU A 39 4.97 -13.26 -12.07
CA LEU A 39 4.71 -12.58 -10.82
C LEU A 39 4.36 -11.11 -11.07
N SER A 40 3.12 -10.74 -10.78
CA SER A 40 2.65 -9.35 -10.80
C SER A 40 1.86 -8.98 -9.52
N PRO A 41 2.43 -9.19 -8.31
CA PRO A 41 1.72 -8.93 -7.05
C PRO A 41 1.57 -7.43 -6.72
N GLY A 42 2.19 -6.55 -7.52
CA GLY A 42 2.14 -5.09 -7.33
C GLY A 42 2.98 -4.63 -6.13
N ALA A 43 2.54 -3.57 -5.47
CA ALA A 43 3.26 -2.92 -4.35
C ALA A 43 2.29 -2.44 -3.26
N LYS A 44 2.57 -2.72 -1.98
CA LYS A 44 1.76 -2.25 -0.84
C LYS A 44 2.20 -0.86 -0.38
N PRO A 45 1.27 0.03 0.04
CA PRO A 45 1.64 1.26 0.74
C PRO A 45 2.60 0.95 1.87
N ILE A 46 3.68 1.73 1.96
CA ILE A 46 4.55 1.68 3.12
C ILE A 46 3.69 2.21 4.27
N VAL A 47 3.47 1.42 5.32
CA VAL A 47 2.92 1.93 6.57
C VAL A 47 4.03 1.76 7.60
N PRO A 48 4.83 2.80 7.88
CA PRO A 48 5.84 2.75 8.90
C PRO A 48 5.16 2.51 10.26
N ASP A 49 5.89 1.93 11.21
CA ASP A 49 5.49 1.94 12.62
C ASP A 49 5.57 3.39 13.13
N ILE A 50 4.55 4.16 12.80
CA ILE A 50 4.39 5.54 13.24
C ILE A 50 3.65 5.47 14.59
N PRO A 51 4.27 5.96 15.68
CA PRO A 51 3.60 6.05 16.98
C PRO A 51 2.24 6.75 16.86
N GLY A 52 1.21 6.18 17.48
CA GLY A 52 -0.16 6.71 17.48
C GLY A 52 -0.99 6.46 16.22
N LEU A 53 -0.41 5.90 15.15
CA LEU A 53 -1.15 5.63 13.91
C LEU A 53 -2.27 4.59 14.11
N SER A 54 -2.00 3.52 14.86
CA SER A 54 -2.97 2.44 15.13
C SER A 54 -4.20 2.90 15.93
N GLU A 55 -4.05 3.97 16.71
CA GLU A 55 -5.12 4.58 17.50
C GLU A 55 -5.88 5.66 16.71
N SER A 56 -5.34 6.06 15.56
CA SER A 56 -5.88 7.15 14.76
C SER A 56 -6.98 6.67 13.82
N ARG A 57 -8.18 7.25 13.95
CA ARG A 57 -9.36 6.88 13.15
C ARG A 57 -9.58 7.75 11.92
N ASN A 58 -8.89 8.87 11.87
CA ASN A 58 -8.99 9.89 10.84
C ASN A 58 -7.78 9.88 9.88
N VAL A 59 -6.97 8.82 9.92
CA VAL A 59 -5.79 8.66 9.06
C VAL A 59 -6.07 7.60 8.01
N PHE A 60 -5.87 7.95 6.74
CA PHE A 60 -6.22 7.12 5.59
C PHE A 60 -5.02 6.94 4.66
N THR A 61 -4.96 5.79 4.00
CA THR A 61 -4.11 5.54 2.84
C THR A 61 -5.00 5.30 1.63
N LEU A 62 -4.50 5.54 0.42
CA LEU A 62 -5.28 5.35 -0.79
C LEU A 62 -4.53 4.47 -1.81
N ARG A 63 -5.06 3.27 -2.05
CA ARG A 63 -4.52 2.33 -3.06
C ARG A 63 -5.61 1.74 -3.96
N ASN A 64 -6.79 1.47 -3.41
CA ASN A 64 -7.84 0.73 -4.12
C ASN A 64 -9.23 1.40 -3.96
N ILE A 65 -10.24 0.83 -4.63
CA ILE A 65 -11.62 1.32 -4.56
C ILE A 65 -12.17 1.29 -3.13
N PRO A 66 -12.03 0.19 -2.34
CA PRO A 66 -12.45 0.19 -0.93
C PRO A 66 -11.87 1.32 -0.08
N ASP A 67 -10.61 1.71 -0.30
CA ASP A 67 -9.99 2.84 0.41
C ASP A 67 -10.70 4.16 0.05
N THR A 68 -11.08 4.32 -1.23
CA THR A 68 -11.82 5.48 -1.72
C THR A 68 -13.21 5.57 -1.06
N ASP A 69 -13.90 4.44 -0.95
CA ASP A 69 -15.23 4.38 -0.32
C ASP A 69 -15.16 4.73 1.17
N ARG A 70 -14.13 4.27 1.89
CA ARG A 70 -13.90 4.65 3.30
C ARG A 70 -13.69 6.14 3.47
N ILE A 71 -12.86 6.74 2.60
CA ILE A 71 -12.60 8.19 2.63
C ILE A 71 -13.89 8.97 2.37
N LYS A 72 -14.67 8.59 1.35
CA LYS A 72 -15.95 9.24 1.04
C LYS A 72 -16.94 9.16 2.20
N GLN A 73 -17.12 7.96 2.76
CA GLN A 73 -18.01 7.74 3.91
C GLN A 73 -17.59 8.59 5.11
N TYR A 74 -16.28 8.70 5.37
CA TYR A 74 -15.76 9.54 6.45
C TYR A 74 -16.06 11.02 6.20
N ILE A 75 -15.78 11.52 4.99
CA ILE A 75 -16.04 12.92 4.60
C ILE A 75 -17.52 13.26 4.74
N GLU A 76 -18.42 12.41 4.24
CA GLU A 76 -19.87 12.64 4.29
C GLU A 76 -20.41 12.65 5.72
N LYS A 77 -19.89 11.75 6.57
CA LYS A 77 -20.37 11.54 7.93
C LYS A 77 -19.81 12.56 8.92
N GLU A 78 -18.49 12.71 8.94
CA GLU A 78 -17.78 13.50 9.95
C GLU A 78 -17.54 14.95 9.50
N LYS A 79 -17.69 15.24 8.19
CA LYS A 79 -17.57 16.59 7.60
C LYS A 79 -16.32 17.35 8.07
N PRO A 80 -15.12 16.77 7.86
CA PRO A 80 -13.87 17.40 8.27
C PRO A 80 -13.71 18.77 7.62
N LYS A 81 -13.22 19.76 8.38
CA LYS A 81 -12.98 21.13 7.92
C LYS A 81 -11.54 21.40 7.56
N GLU A 82 -10.63 20.55 8.03
CA GLU A 82 -9.22 20.64 7.68
C GLU A 82 -8.69 19.24 7.44
N ALA A 83 -8.14 19.00 6.25
CA ALA A 83 -7.40 17.80 5.95
C ALA A 83 -5.93 18.12 5.67
N VAL A 84 -5.06 17.17 5.98
CA VAL A 84 -3.63 17.22 5.67
C VAL A 84 -3.27 16.02 4.79
N VAL A 85 -2.66 16.30 3.65
CA VAL A 85 -2.02 15.26 2.84
C VAL A 85 -0.53 15.27 3.20
N VAL A 86 0.00 14.12 3.63
CA VAL A 86 1.42 13.97 3.97
C VAL A 86 2.08 13.03 2.97
N GLY A 87 3.10 13.53 2.27
CA GLY A 87 3.86 12.79 1.27
C GLY A 87 3.74 13.40 -0.13
N GLY A 88 4.89 13.77 -0.71
CA GLY A 88 5.02 14.46 -1.99
C GLY A 88 5.25 13.53 -3.21
N GLY A 89 4.88 12.25 -3.11
CA GLY A 89 4.97 11.34 -4.26
C GLY A 89 4.01 11.73 -5.38
N PHE A 90 4.25 11.23 -6.60
CA PHE A 90 3.39 11.47 -7.77
C PHE A 90 1.89 11.21 -7.48
N ILE A 91 1.60 10.16 -6.70
CA ILE A 91 0.24 9.80 -6.26
C ILE A 91 -0.32 10.84 -5.27
N GLY A 92 0.49 11.36 -4.35
CA GLY A 92 0.06 12.39 -3.39
C GLY A 92 -0.39 13.67 -4.08
N LEU A 93 0.33 14.08 -5.13
CA LEU A 93 0.01 15.25 -5.95
C LEU A 93 -1.22 15.03 -6.85
N GLU A 94 -1.32 13.90 -7.54
CA GLU A 94 -2.50 13.59 -8.37
C GLU A 94 -3.75 13.39 -7.52
N MET A 95 -3.64 12.76 -6.34
CA MET A 95 -4.76 12.61 -5.42
C MET A 95 -5.12 13.94 -4.77
N ALA A 96 -4.12 14.72 -4.37
CA ALA A 96 -4.34 16.10 -3.97
C ALA A 96 -5.07 16.86 -5.06
N SER A 97 -4.85 16.57 -6.36
CA SER A 97 -5.52 17.15 -7.54
C SER A 97 -6.94 16.61 -7.80
N ILE A 98 -7.19 15.31 -7.64
CA ILE A 98 -8.50 14.67 -7.90
C ILE A 98 -9.48 14.98 -6.78
N VAL A 99 -9.01 14.90 -5.54
CA VAL A 99 -9.81 15.31 -4.38
C VAL A 99 -9.70 16.82 -4.13
N HIS A 100 -8.77 17.51 -4.81
CA HIS A 100 -8.50 18.96 -4.68
C HIS A 100 -9.75 19.80 -4.71
N SER A 101 -10.57 19.64 -5.73
CA SER A 101 -11.69 20.54 -5.94
C SER A 101 -12.72 20.38 -4.83
N HIS A 102 -12.91 19.15 -4.36
CA HIS A 102 -13.81 18.86 -3.24
C HIS A 102 -13.23 19.25 -1.88
N LEU A 103 -11.92 19.16 -1.70
CA LEU A 103 -11.19 19.45 -0.47
C LEU A 103 -10.83 20.93 -0.31
N MET A 104 -10.53 21.65 -1.39
CA MET A 104 -10.27 23.10 -1.40
C MET A 104 -11.52 23.89 -1.04
N GLU A 105 -12.70 23.44 -1.48
CA GLU A 105 -13.99 23.98 -1.02
C GLU A 105 -14.20 23.79 0.49
N GLN A 106 -13.44 22.88 1.12
CA GLN A 106 -13.50 22.53 2.53
C GLN A 106 -12.23 22.91 3.31
N GLY A 107 -11.37 23.81 2.81
CA GLY A 107 -10.25 24.36 3.61
C GLY A 107 -9.01 23.48 3.79
N VAL A 108 -8.77 22.52 2.90
CA VAL A 108 -7.66 21.56 3.03
C VAL A 108 -6.27 22.16 2.85
N ARG A 109 -5.34 21.74 3.73
CA ARG A 109 -3.93 22.16 3.75
C ARG A 109 -3.04 21.05 3.22
N LEU A 110 -2.34 21.30 2.12
CA LEU A 110 -1.37 20.36 1.56
C LEU A 110 0.00 20.54 2.24
N ILE A 111 0.58 19.45 2.74
CA ILE A 111 1.93 19.43 3.31
C ILE A 111 2.75 18.43 2.51
N LEU A 112 3.43 18.94 1.50
CA LEU A 112 4.27 18.17 0.60
C LEU A 112 5.70 18.10 1.16
N GLU A 113 6.44 17.08 0.74
CA GLU A 113 7.89 16.90 1.02
C GLU A 113 8.28 16.77 2.50
N ASP A 114 7.32 16.67 3.42
CA ASP A 114 7.55 16.36 4.82
C ASP A 114 6.95 14.99 5.17
N GLY A 115 7.63 14.24 6.05
CA GLY A 115 7.18 12.92 6.50
C GLY A 115 6.39 13.02 7.81
N VAL A 116 5.63 11.99 8.17
CA VAL A 116 5.05 11.88 9.51
C VAL A 116 6.04 11.19 10.45
N ARG A 117 6.29 11.80 11.60
CA ARG A 117 7.04 11.21 12.71
C ARG A 117 6.13 10.53 13.73
N ALA A 118 5.02 11.16 14.11
CA ALA A 118 4.07 10.62 15.08
C ALA A 118 2.67 11.21 14.91
N PHE A 119 1.67 10.44 15.35
CA PHE A 119 0.30 10.91 15.56
C PHE A 119 0.01 11.03 17.05
N HIS A 120 -0.68 12.09 17.43
CA HIS A 120 -1.08 12.39 18.79
C HIS A 120 -2.61 12.56 18.85
N ASP A 121 -3.20 12.38 20.04
CA ASP A 121 -4.62 12.58 20.32
C ASP A 121 -5.57 11.88 19.33
N GLY A 122 -5.34 10.59 19.08
CA GLY A 122 -6.15 9.79 18.16
C GLY A 122 -6.10 10.28 16.70
N GLY A 123 -5.03 10.98 16.32
CA GLY A 123 -4.74 11.41 14.94
C GLY A 123 -5.16 12.85 14.64
N SER A 124 -5.67 13.60 15.62
CA SER A 124 -6.03 15.02 15.44
C SER A 124 -4.81 15.96 15.41
N ARG A 125 -3.65 15.50 15.88
CA ARG A 125 -2.37 16.21 15.77
C ARG A 125 -1.30 15.32 15.14
N ILE A 126 -0.59 15.86 14.17
CA ILE A 126 0.50 15.20 13.45
C ILE A 126 1.81 15.90 13.83
N GLU A 127 2.81 15.13 14.25
CA GLU A 127 4.19 15.57 14.31
C GLU A 127 4.89 15.17 13.02
N LEU A 128 5.40 16.16 12.28
CA LEU A 128 6.13 15.93 11.05
C LEU A 128 7.62 15.69 11.32
N SER A 129 8.33 15.15 10.34
CA SER A 129 9.77 14.90 10.42
C SER A 129 10.57 16.18 10.63
N SER A 130 10.08 17.32 10.14
CA SER A 130 10.65 18.65 10.42
C SER A 130 10.51 19.11 11.89
N GLY A 131 9.68 18.43 12.69
CA GLY A 131 9.29 18.84 14.04
C GLY A 131 8.09 19.79 14.09
N LEU A 132 7.50 20.14 12.94
CA LEU A 132 6.26 20.91 12.91
C LEU A 132 5.10 20.06 13.45
N LEU A 133 4.30 20.65 14.33
CA LEU A 133 3.04 20.08 14.80
C LEU A 133 1.87 20.69 14.03
N VAL A 134 1.02 19.84 13.48
CA VAL A 134 -0.12 20.24 12.64
C VAL A 134 -1.40 19.63 13.19
N SER A 135 -2.41 20.46 13.45
CA SER A 135 -3.76 19.99 13.76
C SER A 135 -4.51 19.68 12.48
N THR A 136 -5.31 18.62 12.48
CA THR A 136 -6.18 18.28 11.35
C THR A 136 -7.35 17.40 11.78
N ASP A 137 -8.47 17.53 11.08
CA ASP A 137 -9.60 16.63 11.23
C ASP A 137 -9.38 15.33 10.45
N MET A 138 -8.56 15.34 9.39
CA MET A 138 -8.35 14.19 8.51
C MET A 138 -6.93 14.16 7.92
N THR A 139 -6.26 13.02 7.95
CA THR A 139 -4.95 12.84 7.31
C THR A 139 -5.01 11.85 6.16
N LEU A 140 -4.42 12.20 5.02
CA LEU A 140 -4.14 11.27 3.92
C LEU A 140 -2.63 11.00 3.83
N LEU A 141 -2.23 9.77 4.10
CA LEU A 141 -0.86 9.30 3.98
C LEU A 141 -0.55 8.87 2.54
N SER A 142 0.39 9.56 1.90
CA SER A 142 0.94 9.26 0.57
C SER A 142 2.46 9.04 0.65
N ILE A 143 2.86 8.11 1.50
CA ILE A 143 4.27 7.81 1.85
C ILE A 143 4.93 6.77 0.93
N GLY A 144 4.36 6.58 -0.27
CA GLY A 144 4.88 5.67 -1.28
C GLY A 144 4.47 4.21 -1.08
N VAL A 145 4.93 3.36 -1.99
CA VAL A 145 4.62 1.93 -2.02
C VAL A 145 5.92 1.13 -2.00
N ARG A 146 5.92 0.00 -1.30
CA ARG A 146 6.98 -1.01 -1.34
C ARG A 146 6.52 -2.17 -2.23
N PRO A 147 7.35 -2.62 -3.19
CA PRO A 147 7.04 -3.80 -3.98
C PRO A 147 6.70 -5.00 -3.09
N GLU A 148 5.66 -5.74 -3.46
CA GLU A 148 5.33 -7.00 -2.80
C GLU A 148 6.25 -8.09 -3.35
N ASN A 149 7.24 -8.49 -2.55
CA ASN A 149 8.31 -9.36 -3.02
C ASN A 149 8.54 -10.60 -2.15
N VAL A 150 7.71 -10.82 -1.12
CA VAL A 150 7.83 -11.95 -0.19
C VAL A 150 7.89 -13.29 -0.94
N LEU A 151 6.93 -13.53 -1.83
CA LEU A 151 6.89 -14.75 -2.65
C LEU A 151 8.15 -14.92 -3.51
N ALA A 152 8.70 -13.83 -4.04
CA ALA A 152 9.89 -13.88 -4.88
C ALA A 152 11.14 -14.21 -4.05
N VAL A 153 11.29 -13.58 -2.88
CA VAL A 153 12.41 -13.83 -1.96
C VAL A 153 12.38 -15.25 -1.44
N GLU A 154 11.22 -15.73 -0.98
CA GLU A 154 11.05 -17.09 -0.46
C GLU A 154 11.27 -18.16 -1.54
N ALA A 155 10.93 -17.84 -2.79
CA ALA A 155 11.21 -18.69 -3.94
C ALA A 155 12.68 -18.63 -4.42
N GLY A 156 13.55 -17.86 -3.74
CA GLY A 156 14.95 -17.70 -4.12
C GLY A 156 15.16 -16.94 -5.43
N LEU A 157 14.24 -16.05 -5.81
CA LEU A 157 14.42 -15.14 -6.93
C LEU A 157 15.25 -13.92 -6.52
N HIS A 158 16.08 -13.44 -7.43
CA HIS A 158 16.88 -12.24 -7.19
C HIS A 158 15.98 -11.00 -7.10
N VAL A 159 16.14 -10.25 -6.02
CA VAL A 159 15.45 -8.98 -5.77
C VAL A 159 16.50 -7.89 -5.59
N ASN A 160 16.32 -6.74 -6.24
CA ASN A 160 17.27 -5.63 -6.12
C ASN A 160 17.10 -4.85 -4.80
N GLU A 161 17.98 -3.87 -4.55
CA GLU A 161 17.98 -3.02 -3.34
C GLU A 161 16.66 -2.27 -3.08
N ARG A 162 15.85 -2.06 -4.12
CA ARG A 162 14.53 -1.40 -4.02
C ARG A 162 13.37 -2.37 -3.84
N GLY A 163 13.66 -3.67 -3.70
CA GLY A 163 12.65 -4.71 -3.55
C GLY A 163 12.01 -5.15 -4.86
N ILE A 164 12.50 -4.69 -6.02
CA ILE A 164 11.93 -5.03 -7.33
C ILE A 164 12.52 -6.35 -7.82
N THR A 165 11.64 -7.28 -8.17
CA THR A 165 11.98 -8.50 -8.90
C THR A 165 12.03 -8.16 -10.38
N ALA A 166 13.15 -8.45 -11.04
CA ALA A 166 13.21 -8.30 -12.50
C ALA A 166 12.37 -9.40 -13.17
N ALA A 167 11.69 -9.03 -14.26
CA ALA A 167 10.97 -9.97 -15.11
C ALA A 167 12.00 -10.83 -15.86
N PHE A 168 12.40 -11.94 -15.26
CA PHE A 168 13.14 -12.98 -15.94
C PHE A 168 12.21 -14.16 -16.21
N PRO A 169 12.37 -14.87 -17.34
CA PRO A 169 11.94 -16.27 -17.40
C PRO A 169 12.47 -16.96 -16.13
N ILE A 170 11.62 -17.64 -15.36
CA ILE A 170 12.00 -18.29 -14.09
C ILE A 170 13.12 -19.34 -14.29
N ASP A 171 13.25 -19.79 -15.53
CA ASP A 171 14.26 -20.64 -16.14
C ASP A 171 15.63 -19.95 -16.36
N MET A 172 15.74 -18.63 -16.16
CA MET A 172 16.97 -17.85 -16.38
C MET A 172 17.70 -17.40 -15.10
N VAL A 173 17.19 -17.75 -13.91
CA VAL A 173 17.96 -17.59 -12.65
C VAL A 173 18.86 -18.82 -12.51
N CYS A 174 19.89 -18.87 -13.37
CA CYS A 174 20.93 -19.88 -13.34
C CYS A 174 22.03 -19.45 -12.36
N ASP A 175 22.56 -20.43 -11.63
CA ASP A 175 23.65 -20.34 -10.67
C ASP A 175 24.72 -19.30 -11.05
N LYS A 176 24.93 -18.32 -10.16
CA LYS A 176 26.22 -17.65 -10.13
C LYS A 176 27.11 -18.45 -9.18
N ALA A 177 28.02 -19.20 -9.80
CA ALA A 177 29.23 -19.75 -9.20
C ALA A 177 30.08 -18.68 -8.49
#